data_AF-A0A6L3XQ36-F1
#
_entry.id   AF-A0A6L3XQ36-F1
#
_cell.length_a   1.000
_cell.length_b   1.000
_cell.length_c   1.000
_cell.angle_alpha   90.00
_cell.angle_beta   90.00
_cell.angle_gamma   90.00
#
_symmetry.space_group_name_H-M   'P 1'
#
loop_
_entity.id
_entity.type
_entity.pdbx_description
1 polymer ?
#
loop_
_entity_poly.entity_id
_entity_poly.type
_entity_poly.pdbx_seq_one_letter_code
_entity_poly.pdbx_strand_id
1 'polypeptide(L)'
;MEISFGRALWRNFLGQSPDWYKLTLLVFLVVNPVIFLLDPFVAGWMLVAEFIFTLAMALKCYPLLPGGLLALEAVVIGMTSAEHVKNEIASNLEVLLLLIFMVAGIYFMKQLLLFIFTRLLLSIPSKTLLSLAFCLAAAFLSAFLDALTVVAVVISVAVGFYGIYHRVASSRPCSYTHLR
;
A
#
# COMPACT_ATOMS: atom_id res chain seq x y z
N MET A 1 19.23 -26.50 18.07
CA MET A 1 20.07 -25.40 17.55
C MET A 1 19.72 -24.17 18.38
N GLU A 2 20.56 -23.80 19.35
CA GLU A 2 20.24 -22.71 20.27
C GLU A 2 20.17 -21.38 19.51
N ILE A 3 18.98 -20.80 19.46
CA ILE A 3 18.80 -19.47 18.88
C ILE A 3 19.33 -18.50 19.94
N SER A 4 20.57 -18.04 19.76
CA SER A 4 21.12 -16.93 20.54
C SER A 4 20.12 -15.77 20.56
N PHE A 5 19.85 -15.20 21.73
CA PHE A 5 18.91 -14.08 21.91
C PHE A 5 19.17 -12.95 20.92
N GLY A 6 20.43 -12.70 20.55
CA GLY A 6 20.78 -11.71 19.52
C GLY A 6 20.26 -12.04 18.12
N ARG A 7 20.29 -13.31 17.70
CA ARG A 7 19.67 -13.74 16.43
C ARG A 7 18.15 -13.69 16.49
N ALA A 8 17.54 -13.98 17.63
CA ALA A 8 16.10 -13.84 17.80
C ALA A 8 15.67 -12.37 17.72
N LEU A 9 16.43 -11.45 18.32
CA LEU A 9 16.18 -10.02 18.25
C LEU A 9 16.38 -9.49 16.81
N TRP A 10 17.46 -9.88 16.14
CA TRP A 10 17.73 -9.51 14.73
C TRP A 10 16.63 -9.98 13.76
N ARG A 11 16.05 -11.14 14.01
CA ARG A 11 14.95 -11.69 13.20
C ARG A 11 13.62 -10.97 13.44
N ASN A 12 13.42 -10.40 14.63
CA ASN A 12 12.26 -9.57 14.96
C ASN A 12 12.46 -8.10 14.56
N PHE A 13 13.70 -7.59 14.57
CA PHE A 13 14.04 -6.23 14.18
C PHE A 13 13.79 -6.05 12.67
N LEU A 14 12.87 -5.14 12.33
CA LEU A 14 12.47 -4.82 10.94
C LEU A 14 11.90 -6.00 10.11
N GLY A 15 11.51 -7.10 10.77
CA GLY A 15 10.86 -8.26 10.13
C GLY A 15 11.68 -8.90 8.99
N GLN A 16 11.00 -9.20 7.87
CA GLN A 16 11.54 -9.81 6.63
C GLN A 16 12.34 -8.82 5.76
N SER A 17 12.92 -7.77 6.32
CA SER A 17 13.76 -6.85 5.55
C SER A 17 15.15 -7.47 5.24
N PRO A 18 15.76 -7.14 4.10
CA PRO A 18 17.10 -7.62 3.74
C PRO A 18 18.14 -7.24 4.79
N ASP A 19 19.10 -8.14 5.07
CA ASP A 19 20.11 -7.91 6.11
C ASP A 19 20.99 -6.67 5.85
N TRP A 20 21.29 -6.38 4.57
CA TRP A 20 22.03 -5.16 4.20
C TRP A 20 21.26 -3.89 4.60
N TYR A 21 19.94 -3.88 4.43
CA TYR A 21 19.11 -2.73 4.79
C TYR A 21 19.07 -2.50 6.31
N LYS A 22 18.97 -3.59 7.10
CA LYS A 22 19.06 -3.52 8.56
C LYS A 22 20.41 -2.96 9.02
N LEU A 23 21.49 -3.40 8.37
CA LEU A 23 22.84 -2.91 8.66
C LEU A 23 22.99 -1.43 8.30
N THR A 24 22.55 -1.00 7.12
CA THR A 24 22.60 0.40 6.70
C THR A 24 21.83 1.30 7.67
N LEU A 25 20.64 0.88 8.10
CA LEU A 25 19.85 1.65 9.08
C LEU A 25 20.55 1.75 10.43
N LEU A 26 21.18 0.67 10.89
CA LEU A 26 21.94 0.66 12.13
C LEU A 26 23.17 1.58 12.05
N VAL A 27 23.79 1.68 10.88
CA VAL A 27 24.87 2.65 10.63
C VAL A 27 24.33 4.08 10.71
N PHE A 28 23.21 4.38 10.07
CA PHE A 28 22.59 5.71 10.13
C PHE A 28 22.29 6.15 11.58
N LEU A 29 21.71 5.25 12.38
CA LEU A 29 21.46 5.46 13.82
C LEU A 29 22.73 5.72 14.68
N VAL A 30 23.91 5.36 14.19
CA VAL A 30 25.17 5.61 14.90
C VAL A 30 25.85 6.87 14.38
N VAL A 31 25.71 7.17 13.08
CA VAL A 31 26.36 8.32 12.45
C VAL A 31 25.58 9.62 12.74
N ASN A 32 24.25 9.58 12.80
CA ASN A 32 23.41 10.76 13.05
C ASN A 32 23.77 11.55 14.33
N PRO A 33 23.95 10.91 15.51
CA PRO A 33 24.35 11.63 16.73
C PRO A 33 25.75 12.25 16.60
N VAL A 34 26.67 11.56 15.93
CA VAL A 34 28.06 12.04 15.76
C VAL A 34 28.09 13.29 14.91
N ILE A 35 27.32 13.33 13.81
CA ILE A 35 27.29 14.49 12.92
C ILE A 35 26.52 15.65 13.56
N PHE A 36 25.49 15.38 14.36
CA PHE A 36 24.78 16.41 15.10
C PHE A 36 25.69 17.17 16.08
N LEU A 37 26.65 16.48 16.71
CA LEU A 37 27.64 17.12 17.59
C LEU A 37 28.64 18.01 16.83
N LEU A 38 28.87 17.75 15.54
CA LEU A 38 29.77 18.55 14.69
C LEU A 38 29.04 19.77 14.11
N ASP A 39 27.89 19.53 13.46
CA ASP A 39 27.08 20.56 12.82
C ASP A 39 25.59 20.12 12.77
N PRO A 40 24.71 20.77 13.56
CA PRO A 40 23.29 20.49 13.57
C PRO A 40 22.58 20.70 12.22
N PHE A 41 23.04 21.64 11.41
CA PHE A 41 22.43 21.95 10.11
C PHE A 41 22.72 20.84 9.10
N VAL A 42 23.97 20.38 9.02
CA VAL A 42 24.37 19.26 8.16
C VAL A 42 23.66 17.98 8.59
N ALA A 43 23.57 17.74 9.90
CA ALA A 43 22.87 16.57 10.45
C ALA A 43 21.39 16.54 10.07
N GLY A 44 20.70 17.69 10.07
CA GLY A 44 19.30 17.78 9.63
C GLY A 44 19.11 17.41 8.16
N TRP A 45 19.96 17.92 7.27
CA TRP A 45 19.92 17.58 5.84
C TRP A 45 20.25 16.11 5.58
N MET A 46 21.19 15.55 6.33
CA MET A 46 21.52 14.13 6.24
C MET A 46 20.32 13.27 6.67
N LEU A 47 19.66 13.61 7.77
CA LEU A 47 18.49 12.89 8.26
C LEU A 47 17.34 12.92 7.25
N VAL A 48 17.14 14.04 6.54
CA VAL A 48 16.18 14.12 5.43
C VAL A 48 16.55 13.18 4.29
N ALA A 49 17.83 13.13 3.90
CA ALA A 49 18.30 12.22 2.84
C ALA A 49 18.11 10.74 3.23
N GLU A 50 18.42 10.38 4.48
CA GLU A 50 18.20 9.04 5.02
C GLU A 50 16.71 8.69 5.08
N PHE A 51 15.86 9.63 5.49
CA PHE A 51 14.43 9.43 5.51
C PHE A 51 13.88 9.13 4.11
N ILE A 52 14.30 9.88 3.09
CA ILE A 52 13.95 9.61 1.68
C ILE A 52 14.43 8.21 1.25
N PHE A 53 15.66 7.84 1.62
CA PHE A 53 16.17 6.50 1.34
C PHE A 53 15.30 5.41 1.99
N THR A 54 14.88 5.58 3.24
CA THR A 54 13.98 4.62 3.91
C THR A 54 12.61 4.54 3.24
N LEU A 55 12.03 5.67 2.81
CA LEU A 55 10.77 5.70 2.07
C LEU A 55 10.89 4.97 0.73
N ALA A 56 11.97 5.20 -0.02
CA ALA A 56 12.21 4.55 -1.31
C ALA A 56 12.34 3.03 -1.17
N MET A 57 13.03 2.57 -0.12
CA MET A 57 13.16 1.14 0.17
C MET A 57 11.87 0.52 0.69
N ALA A 58 11.04 1.29 1.40
CA ALA A 58 9.76 0.80 1.90
C ALA A 58 8.75 0.48 0.79
N LEU A 59 8.89 1.09 -0.39
CA LEU A 59 8.10 0.75 -1.59
C LEU A 59 8.42 -0.67 -2.13
N LYS A 60 9.63 -1.17 -1.87
CA LYS A 60 10.06 -2.53 -2.26
C LYS A 60 9.94 -3.55 -1.13
N CYS A 61 10.22 -3.12 0.10
CA CYS A 61 10.18 -3.92 1.31
C CYS A 61 9.24 -3.23 2.30
N TYR A 62 7.95 -3.57 2.30
CA TYR A 62 7.01 -3.12 3.33
C TYR A 62 7.49 -3.63 4.70
N PRO A 63 8.27 -2.82 5.44
CA PRO A 63 7.70 -1.93 6.47
C PRO A 63 8.28 -0.50 6.46
N LEU A 64 7.43 0.50 6.76
CA LEU A 64 7.79 1.93 6.90
C LEU A 64 8.33 2.32 8.29
N LEU A 65 8.29 1.38 9.25
CA LEU A 65 8.86 1.47 10.60
C LEU A 65 10.30 2.08 10.69
N PRO A 66 11.25 1.77 9.79
CA PRO A 66 12.61 2.33 9.82
C PRO A 66 12.66 3.86 9.73
N GLY A 67 11.77 4.50 8.97
CA GLY A 67 11.71 5.97 8.93
C GLY A 67 11.25 6.57 10.27
N GLY A 68 10.37 5.86 10.99
CA GLY A 68 9.95 6.24 12.34
C GLY A 68 11.05 6.08 13.39
N LEU A 69 11.96 5.12 13.22
CA LEU A 69 13.15 4.96 14.06
C LEU A 69 14.09 6.18 13.94
N LEU A 70 14.36 6.65 12.72
CA LEU A 70 15.15 7.87 12.48
C LEU A 70 14.47 9.11 13.07
N ALA A 71 13.14 9.21 12.95
CA ALA A 71 12.39 10.32 13.54
C ALA A 71 12.44 10.30 15.07
N LEU A 72 12.33 9.12 15.71
CA LEU A 72 12.47 8.98 17.15
C LEU A 72 13.89 9.32 17.62
N GLU A 73 14.90 8.88 16.89
CA GLU A 73 16.29 9.26 17.13
C GLU A 73 16.46 10.79 17.09
N ALA A 74 15.90 11.48 16.10
CA ALA A 74 15.97 12.94 16.01
C ALA A 74 15.41 13.64 17.26
N VAL A 75 14.33 13.11 17.84
CA VAL A 75 13.76 13.60 19.09
C VAL A 75 14.69 13.32 20.28
N VAL A 76 15.28 12.12 20.34
CA VAL A 76 16.18 11.72 21.44
C VAL A 76 17.49 12.50 21.42
N ILE A 77 18.06 12.74 20.23
CA ILE A 77 19.26 13.55 20.04
C ILE A 77 19.00 15.03 20.40
N GLY A 78 17.75 15.48 20.32
CA GLY A 78 17.35 16.85 20.63
C GLY A 78 17.31 17.78 19.41
N MET A 79 17.21 17.23 18.19
CA MET A 79 16.95 18.03 16.98
C MET A 79 15.55 18.67 17.00
N THR A 80 14.60 18.01 17.67
CA THR A 80 13.24 18.52 17.88
C THR A 80 12.72 18.06 19.25
N SER A 81 11.76 18.79 19.82
CA SER A 81 11.17 18.44 21.11
C SER A 81 9.92 17.58 20.93
N ALA A 82 9.67 16.66 21.86
CA ALA A 82 8.48 15.82 21.85
C ALA A 82 7.17 16.63 21.89
N GLU A 83 7.16 17.78 22.58
CA GLU A 83 6.00 18.68 22.59
C GLU A 83 5.73 19.30 21.22
N HIS A 84 6.78 19.72 20.51
CA HIS A 84 6.64 20.30 19.18
C HIS A 84 6.09 19.28 18.19
N VAL A 85 6.62 18.05 18.20
CA VAL A 85 6.12 16.93 17.38
C VAL A 85 4.66 16.63 17.71
N LYS A 86 4.28 16.59 18.99
CA LYS A 86 2.89 16.35 19.41
C LYS A 86 1.94 17.43 18.87
N ASN A 87 2.34 18.70 18.95
CA ASN A 87 1.51 19.82 18.49
C ASN A 87 1.32 19.78 16.97
N GLU A 88 2.39 19.47 16.21
CA GLU A 88 2.31 19.29 14.75
C GLU A 88 1.39 18.11 14.38
N ILE A 89 1.52 16.97 15.07
CA ILE A 89 0.63 15.83 14.84
C ILE A 89 -0.82 16.20 15.15
N ALA A 90 -1.08 16.91 16.26
CA ALA A 90 -2.42 17.33 16.62
C ALA A 90 -3.04 18.28 15.59
N SER A 91 -2.25 19.22 15.05
CA SER A 91 -2.69 20.14 14.00
C SER A 91 -3.01 19.43 12.68
N ASN A 92 -2.30 18.34 12.36
CA ASN A 92 -2.46 17.59 11.13
C ASN A 92 -3.31 16.32 11.31
N LEU A 93 -3.85 16.10 12.52
CA LEU A 93 -4.61 14.89 12.87
C LEU A 93 -5.89 14.77 12.04
N GLU A 94 -6.56 15.89 11.76
CA GLU A 94 -7.75 15.93 10.89
C GLU A 94 -7.43 15.39 9.50
N VAL A 95 -6.34 15.86 8.90
CA VAL A 95 -5.90 15.44 7.56
C VAL A 95 -5.49 13.97 7.58
N LEU A 96 -4.72 13.54 8.58
CA LEU A 96 -4.34 12.14 8.78
C LEU A 96 -5.55 11.21 8.91
N LEU A 97 -6.55 11.60 9.69
CA LEU A 97 -7.80 10.85 9.85
C LEU A 97 -8.57 10.79 8.54
N LEU A 98 -8.63 11.90 7.78
CA LEU A 98 -9.27 11.94 6.47
C LEU A 98 -8.55 11.02 5.47
N LEU A 99 -7.22 11.00 5.45
CA LEU A 99 -6.41 10.09 4.63
C LEU A 99 -6.63 8.62 5.01
N ILE A 100 -6.60 8.28 6.29
CA ILE A 100 -6.85 6.91 6.77
C ILE A 100 -8.28 6.48 6.42
N PHE A 101 -9.25 7.35 6.67
CA PHE A 101 -10.65 7.12 6.33
C PHE A 101 -10.84 6.94 4.82
N MET A 102 -10.17 7.74 3.99
CA MET A 102 -10.18 7.61 2.54
C MET A 102 -9.65 6.25 2.09
N VAL A 103 -8.47 5.84 2.59
CA VAL A 103 -7.87 4.53 2.23
C VAL A 103 -8.76 3.37 2.70
N ALA A 104 -9.28 3.44 3.93
CA ALA A 104 -10.19 2.44 4.48
C ALA A 104 -11.51 2.39 3.67
N GLY A 105 -12.05 3.54 3.31
CA GLY A 105 -13.25 3.69 2.49
C GLY A 105 -13.08 3.04 1.12
N ILE A 106 -11.97 3.30 0.42
CA ILE A 106 -11.68 2.67 -0.88
C ILE A 106 -11.56 1.15 -0.74
N TYR A 107 -10.87 0.64 0.29
CA TYR A 107 -10.73 -0.80 0.53
C TYR A 107 -12.08 -1.48 0.76
N PHE A 108 -12.94 -0.87 1.59
CA PHE A 108 -14.29 -1.35 1.85
C PHE A 108 -15.14 -1.36 0.58
N MET A 109 -15.17 -0.23 -0.14
CA MET A 109 -15.98 -0.06 -1.34
C MET A 109 -15.53 -0.96 -2.49
N LYS A 110 -14.23 -1.24 -2.64
CA LYS A 110 -13.69 -2.20 -3.62
C LYS A 110 -14.20 -3.62 -3.35
N GLN A 111 -14.18 -4.06 -2.10
CA GLN A 111 -14.65 -5.41 -1.73
C GLN A 111 -16.17 -5.53 -1.91
N LEU A 112 -16.92 -4.49 -1.52
CA LEU A 112 -18.36 -4.43 -1.71
C LEU A 112 -18.73 -4.49 -3.21
N LEU A 113 -18.00 -3.79 -4.07
CA LEU A 113 -18.24 -3.78 -5.50
C LEU A 113 -18.00 -5.14 -6.15
N LEU A 114 -16.87 -5.78 -5.83
CA LEU A 114 -16.57 -7.14 -6.31
C LEU A 114 -17.63 -8.14 -5.87
N PHE A 115 -18.12 -8.03 -4.63
CA PHE A 115 -19.19 -8.87 -4.11
C PHE A 115 -20.52 -8.66 -4.86
N ILE A 116 -20.94 -7.41 -5.06
CA ILE A 116 -22.17 -7.08 -5.80
C ILE A 116 -22.07 -7.57 -7.25
N PHE A 117 -20.97 -7.32 -7.95
CA PHE A 117 -20.80 -7.77 -9.34
C PHE A 117 -20.82 -9.28 -9.47
N THR A 118 -20.17 -10.00 -8.56
CA THR A 118 -20.16 -11.48 -8.58
C THR A 118 -21.56 -12.04 -8.32
N ARG A 119 -22.29 -11.48 -7.35
CA ARG A 119 -23.70 -11.85 -7.08
C ARG A 119 -24.61 -11.55 -8.26
N LEU A 120 -24.43 -10.39 -8.91
CA LEU A 120 -25.24 -9.97 -10.06
C LEU A 120 -25.07 -10.92 -11.25
N LEU A 121 -23.82 -11.32 -11.53
CA LEU A 121 -23.50 -12.26 -12.60
C LEU A 121 -24.07 -13.65 -12.39
N LEU A 122 -24.06 -14.13 -11.15
CA LEU A 122 -24.54 -15.47 -10.82
C LEU A 122 -26.07 -15.52 -10.69
N SER A 123 -26.71 -14.40 -10.36
CA SER A 123 -28.14 -14.36 -10.10
C SER A 123 -29.00 -14.09 -11.34
N ILE A 124 -28.45 -13.52 -12.42
CA ILE A 124 -29.22 -13.10 -13.60
C ILE A 124 -28.83 -13.95 -14.83
N PRO A 125 -29.73 -14.81 -15.33
CA PRO A 125 -29.46 -15.62 -16.52
C PRO A 125 -29.58 -14.86 -17.85
N SER A 126 -30.17 -13.66 -17.86
CA SER A 126 -30.48 -12.89 -19.08
C SER A 126 -29.47 -11.78 -19.39
N LYS A 127 -29.03 -11.70 -20.65
CA LYS A 127 -27.95 -10.80 -21.11
C LYS A 127 -28.28 -9.30 -20.97
N THR A 128 -29.51 -8.90 -21.27
CA THR A 128 -29.95 -7.49 -21.26
C THR A 128 -30.17 -6.95 -19.84
N LEU A 129 -30.76 -7.76 -18.97
CA LEU A 129 -31.06 -7.38 -17.58
C LEU A 129 -29.77 -7.33 -16.75
N LEU A 130 -28.82 -8.21 -17.06
CA LEU A 130 -27.48 -8.20 -16.48
C LEU A 130 -26.71 -6.91 -16.80
N SER A 131 -26.69 -6.46 -18.07
CA SER A 131 -26.00 -5.22 -18.44
C SER A 131 -26.64 -3.97 -17.82
N LEU A 132 -27.96 -3.97 -17.68
CA LEU A 132 -28.68 -2.83 -17.12
C LEU A 132 -28.46 -2.71 -15.60
N ALA A 133 -28.53 -3.84 -14.88
CA ALA A 133 -28.25 -3.88 -13.45
C ALA A 133 -26.76 -3.60 -13.15
N PHE A 134 -25.85 -3.99 -14.05
CA PHE A 134 -24.43 -3.67 -13.95
C PHE A 134 -24.19 -2.16 -14.04
N CYS A 135 -24.83 -1.49 -15.02
CA CYS A 135 -24.72 -0.04 -15.20
C CYS A 135 -25.28 0.73 -14.01
N LEU A 136 -26.43 0.28 -13.47
CA LEU A 136 -27.08 0.92 -12.33
C LEU A 136 -26.26 0.77 -11.04
N ALA A 137 -25.70 -0.42 -10.79
CA ALA A 137 -24.78 -0.65 -9.67
C ALA A 137 -23.49 0.18 -9.81
N ALA A 138 -22.92 0.29 -11.01
CA ALA A 138 -21.73 1.10 -11.28
C ALA A 138 -21.99 2.61 -11.07
N ALA A 139 -23.14 3.11 -11.54
CA ALA A 139 -23.54 4.51 -11.35
C ALA A 139 -23.74 4.86 -9.87
N PHE A 140 -24.42 3.98 -9.11
CA PHE A 140 -24.59 4.17 -7.66
C PHE A 140 -23.24 4.18 -6.94
N LEU A 141 -22.32 3.28 -7.30
CA LEU A 141 -21.04 3.19 -6.63
C LEU A 141 -20.08 4.33 -6.97
N SER A 142 -20.20 4.91 -8.17
CA SER A 142 -19.40 6.07 -8.60
C SER A 142 -19.68 7.32 -7.78
N ALA A 143 -20.82 7.41 -7.09
CA ALA A 143 -21.15 8.54 -6.22
C ALA A 143 -20.40 8.51 -4.87
N PHE A 144 -19.92 7.34 -4.45
CA PHE A 144 -19.31 7.13 -3.13
C PHE A 144 -17.79 6.88 -3.18
N LEU A 145 -17.20 6.77 -4.37
CA LEU A 145 -15.78 6.48 -4.56
C LEU A 145 -15.06 7.66 -5.20
N ASP A 146 -13.80 7.86 -4.79
CA ASP A 146 -12.89 8.80 -5.45
C ASP A 146 -12.68 8.41 -6.93
N ALA A 147 -12.63 9.41 -7.82
CA ALA A 147 -12.68 9.21 -9.27
C ALA A 147 -11.58 8.28 -9.80
N LEU A 148 -10.37 8.35 -9.23
CA LEU A 148 -9.25 7.48 -9.63
C LEU A 148 -9.49 6.02 -9.26
N THR A 149 -10.18 5.78 -8.15
CA THR A 149 -10.46 4.44 -7.64
C THR A 149 -11.59 3.76 -8.42
N VAL A 150 -12.59 4.54 -8.86
CA VAL A 150 -13.66 4.05 -9.74
C VAL A 150 -13.09 3.57 -11.07
N VAL A 151 -12.23 4.38 -11.71
CA VAL A 151 -11.61 4.02 -12.99
C VAL A 151 -10.80 2.73 -12.86
N ALA A 152 -9.99 2.58 -11.81
CA ALA A 152 -9.20 1.38 -11.57
C ALA A 152 -10.05 0.11 -11.36
N VAL A 153 -11.17 0.22 -10.64
CA VAL A 153 -12.07 -0.92 -10.43
C VAL A 153 -12.83 -1.28 -11.71
N VAL A 154 -13.33 -0.29 -12.46
CA VAL A 154 -14.00 -0.50 -13.75
C VAL A 154 -13.07 -1.18 -14.75
N ILE A 155 -11.80 -0.74 -14.85
CA ILE A 155 -10.79 -1.40 -15.68
C ILE A 155 -10.58 -2.86 -15.24
N SER A 156 -10.44 -3.11 -13.94
CA SER A 156 -10.24 -4.47 -13.41
C SER A 156 -11.40 -5.40 -13.76
N VAL A 157 -12.64 -4.90 -13.66
CA VAL A 157 -13.86 -5.65 -13.99
C VAL A 157 -13.96 -5.89 -15.50
N ALA A 158 -13.72 -4.87 -16.33
CA ALA A 158 -13.73 -4.97 -17.79
C ALA A 158 -12.69 -6.00 -18.30
N VAL A 159 -11.47 -5.97 -17.76
CA VAL A 159 -10.42 -6.94 -18.08
C VAL A 159 -10.81 -8.35 -17.60
N GLY A 160 -11.43 -8.48 -16.42
CA GLY A 160 -11.95 -9.76 -15.92
C GLY A 160 -13.00 -10.37 -16.84
N PHE A 161 -13.95 -9.57 -17.31
CA PHE A 161 -14.95 -10.01 -18.29
C PHE A 161 -14.35 -10.37 -19.65
N TYR A 162 -13.40 -9.56 -20.13
CA TYR A 162 -12.69 -9.84 -21.38
C TYR A 162 -11.96 -11.19 -21.30
N GLY A 163 -11.32 -11.50 -20.17
CA GLY A 163 -10.68 -12.79 -19.95
C GLY A 163 -11.65 -13.96 -20.02
N ILE A 164 -12.83 -13.84 -19.42
CA ILE A 164 -13.90 -14.86 -19.48
C ILE A 164 -14.41 -15.01 -20.91
N TYR A 165 -14.71 -13.90 -21.60
CA TYR A 165 -15.16 -13.92 -22.99
C TYR A 165 -14.13 -14.56 -23.92
N HIS A 166 -12.86 -14.16 -23.82
CA HIS A 166 -11.77 -14.71 -24.62
C HIS A 166 -11.60 -16.21 -24.36
N ARG A 167 -11.70 -16.66 -23.10
CA ARG A 167 -11.64 -18.08 -22.74
C ARG A 167 -12.81 -18.87 -23.35
N VAL A 168 -14.02 -18.34 -23.33
CA VAL A 168 -15.21 -18.99 -23.91
C VAL A 168 -15.15 -19.00 -25.44
N ALA A 169 -14.73 -17.90 -26.07
CA ALA A 169 -14.58 -17.80 -27.52
C ALA A 169 -13.45 -18.69 -28.06
N SER A 170 -12.32 -18.78 -27.34
CA SER A 170 -11.20 -19.66 -27.71
C SER A 170 -11.47 -21.14 -27.42
N SER A 171 -12.42 -21.48 -26.54
CA SER A 171 -12.84 -22.86 -26.29
C SER A 171 -13.80 -23.46 -27.34
N ARG A 172 -14.09 -22.77 -28.45
CA ARG A 172 -14.76 -23.40 -29.60
C ARG A 172 -13.80 -24.38 -30.28
N PRO A 173 -14.08 -25.69 -30.31
CA PRO A 173 -13.26 -26.64 -31.04
C PRO A 173 -13.34 -26.32 -32.53
N CYS A 174 -12.19 -26.18 -33.17
CA CYS A 174 -12.09 -26.20 -34.62
C CYS A 174 -12.39 -27.64 -35.08
N SER A 175 -13.67 -27.97 -35.29
CA SER A 175 -14.08 -29.21 -35.96
C SER A 175 -13.81 -29.09 -37.45
N TYR A 176 -12.55 -29.27 -37.84
CA TYR A 176 -12.18 -29.70 -39.17
C TYR A 176 -11.55 -31.09 -39.05
N THR A 177 -12.37 -32.12 -39.23
CA THR A 177 -11.88 -33.46 -39.54
C THR A 177 -12.30 -33.77 -40.96
N HIS A 178 -11.36 -33.55 -41.88
CA HIS A 178 -11.31 -34.25 -43.15
C HIS A 178 -11.43 -35.76 -42.89
N LEU A 179 -12.40 -36.43 -43.53
CA LEU A 179 -12.36 -37.83 -44.00
C LEU A 179 -13.77 -38.27 -44.42
N ARG A 180 -14.14 -38.05 -45.69
CA ARG A 180 -14.39 -39.10 -46.68
C ARG A 180 -14.63 -38.47 -48.06
#